data_AF-A0A2E6TSF4-F1
#
_entry.id   AF-A0A2E6TSF4-F1
#
_cell.length_a   1.000
_cell.length_b   1.000
_cell.length_c   1.000
_cell.angle_alpha   90.00
_cell.angle_beta   90.00
_cell.angle_gamma   90.00
#
_symmetry.space_group_name_H-M   'P 1'
#
loop_
_entity.id
_entity.type
_entity.pdbx_description
1 polymer ?
#
loop_
_entity_poly.entity_id
_entity_poly.type
_entity_poly.pdbx_seq_one_letter_code
_entity_poly.pdbx_strand_id
1 'polypeptide(L)'
;MEYRRSGERFHVKKGDDVVVISGSSRGKRGRIRQILPAKQRAIVEGLQQVKVHKKRSQDLPNGAIVEQDGNIHISNLMKVEVYEKNHKALPETGGGQDKEEQAEA
;
A
#
# COMPACT_ATOMS: atom_id res chain seq x y z
N MET A 1 -19.45 -12.23 7.61
CA MET A 1 -18.42 -12.94 8.39
C MET A 1 -17.66 -11.90 9.21
N GLU A 2 -18.05 -11.77 10.47
CA GLU A 2 -17.56 -10.76 11.42
C GLU A 2 -16.17 -11.12 11.96
N TYR A 3 -15.26 -10.14 12.00
CA TYR A 3 -14.08 -10.20 12.86
C TYR A 3 -14.32 -9.33 14.09
N ARG A 4 -14.88 -9.94 15.14
CA ARG A 4 -14.89 -9.36 16.49
C ARG A 4 -14.34 -10.36 17.52
N ARG A 5 -13.01 -10.45 17.57
CA ARG A 5 -12.12 -10.99 18.64
C ARG A 5 -10.71 -10.91 18.05
N SER A 6 -9.66 -10.41 18.69
CA SER A 6 -9.36 -10.05 20.07
C SER A 6 -8.13 -9.12 20.02
N GLY A 7 -8.14 -8.06 20.83
CA GLY A 7 -6.92 -7.33 21.22
C GLY A 7 -6.21 -6.52 20.13
N GLU A 8 -6.80 -5.38 19.74
CA GLU A 8 -6.18 -4.10 19.31
C GLU A 8 -7.14 -3.35 18.37
N ARG A 9 -7.50 -2.12 18.73
CA ARG A 9 -8.32 -1.25 17.87
C ARG A 9 -7.42 -0.56 16.86
N PHE A 10 -7.31 -1.13 15.67
CA PHE A 10 -6.69 -0.46 14.54
C PHE A 10 -7.63 0.60 13.95
N HIS A 11 -7.08 1.75 13.58
CA HIS A 11 -7.83 2.83 12.94
C HIS A 11 -8.09 2.59 11.45
N VAL A 12 -7.52 1.53 10.87
CA VAL A 12 -7.64 1.14 9.44
C VAL A 12 -8.08 -0.32 9.31
N LYS A 13 -8.78 -0.63 8.22
CA LYS A 13 -9.27 -1.98 7.89
C LYS A 13 -8.75 -2.42 6.52
N LYS A 14 -8.85 -3.73 6.25
CA LYS A 14 -8.56 -4.28 4.92
C LYS A 14 -9.50 -3.65 3.89
N GLY A 15 -8.94 -3.18 2.77
CA GLY A 15 -9.69 -2.54 1.70
C GLY A 15 -9.84 -1.03 1.83
N ASP A 16 -9.41 -0.41 2.94
CA ASP A 16 -9.38 1.04 3.11
C ASP A 16 -8.27 1.67 2.24
N ASP A 17 -8.56 2.87 1.72
CA ASP A 17 -7.58 3.74 1.06
C ASP A 17 -6.84 4.57 2.11
N VAL A 18 -5.50 4.50 2.06
CA VAL A 18 -4.63 5.13 3.05
C VAL A 18 -3.50 5.92 2.40
N VAL A 19 -3.02 6.90 3.15
CA VAL A 19 -1.85 7.71 2.84
C VAL A 19 -0.77 7.43 3.87
N VAL A 20 0.47 7.35 3.42
CA VAL A 20 1.63 7.23 4.31
C VAL A 20 1.99 8.60 4.87
N ILE A 21 1.96 8.72 6.20
CA ILE A 21 2.27 9.97 6.91
C ILE A 21 3.78 10.19 7.03
N SER A 22 4.54 9.11 7.23
CA SER A 22 5.96 9.15 7.60
C SER A 22 6.77 8.00 7.00
N GLY A 23 8.08 8.21 6.85
CA GLY A 23 9.02 7.26 6.26
C GLY A 23 9.35 7.54 4.79
N SER A 24 10.08 6.63 4.15
CA SER A 24 10.58 6.79 2.76
C SER A 24 9.46 6.89 1.72
N SER A 25 8.27 6.36 2.01
CA SER A 25 7.10 6.41 1.12
C SER A 25 6.07 7.49 1.51
N ARG A 26 6.47 8.51 2.28
CA ARG A 26 5.57 9.60 2.72
C ARG A 26 4.83 10.27 1.55
N GLY A 27 3.55 10.55 1.74
CA GLY A 27 2.69 11.23 0.77
C GLY A 27 2.10 10.33 -0.31
N LYS A 28 2.60 9.10 -0.46
CA LYS A 28 2.03 8.13 -1.40
C LYS A 28 0.73 7.56 -0.85
N ARG A 29 -0.23 7.34 -1.75
CA ARG A 29 -1.53 6.74 -1.47
C ARG A 29 -1.54 5.29 -1.94
N GLY A 30 -2.31 4.43 -1.27
CA GLY A 30 -2.48 3.05 -1.68
C GLY A 30 -3.58 2.34 -0.90
N ARG A 31 -3.96 1.14 -1.37
CA ARG A 31 -5.03 0.34 -0.78
C ARG A 31 -4.47 -0.78 0.10
N ILE A 32 -5.11 -1.03 1.25
CA ILE A 32 -4.68 -2.10 2.15
C ILE A 32 -5.12 -3.47 1.61
N ARG A 33 -4.14 -4.29 1.21
CA ARG A 33 -4.35 -5.69 0.79
C ARG A 33 -4.61 -6.61 1.97
N GLN A 34 -3.81 -6.49 3.02
CA GLN A 34 -3.92 -7.33 4.22
C GLN A 34 -3.36 -6.61 5.44
N ILE A 35 -3.95 -6.89 6.61
CA ILE A 35 -3.43 -6.47 7.91
C ILE A 35 -2.86 -7.69 8.63
N LEU A 36 -1.69 -7.51 9.22
CA LEU A 36 -0.97 -8.47 10.06
C LEU A 36 -1.10 -8.00 11.52
N PRO A 37 -2.19 -8.34 12.22
CA PRO A 37 -2.48 -7.81 13.55
C PRO A 37 -1.38 -8.15 14.56
N ALA A 38 -0.85 -9.38 14.53
CA ALA A 38 0.22 -9.84 15.42
C ALA A 38 1.52 -9.02 15.33
N LYS A 39 1.73 -8.29 14.23
CA LYS A 39 2.92 -7.45 14.02
C LYS A 39 2.57 -5.96 13.98
N GLN A 40 1.29 -5.59 14.12
CA GLN A 40 0.80 -4.22 13.92
C GLN A 40 1.22 -3.60 12.57
N ARG A 41 1.24 -4.42 11.50
CA ARG A 41 1.63 -3.98 10.15
C ARG A 41 0.53 -4.21 9.14
N ALA A 42 0.52 -3.43 8.07
CA ALA A 42 -0.36 -3.59 6.93
C ALA A 42 0.46 -3.69 5.65
N ILE A 43 0.00 -4.53 4.71
CA ILE A 43 0.54 -4.62 3.35
C ILE A 43 -0.31 -3.71 2.49
N VAL A 44 0.33 -2.71 1.88
CA VAL A 44 -0.31 -1.70 1.04
C VAL A 44 0.19 -1.86 -0.39
N GLU A 45 -0.74 -1.89 -1.33
CA GLU A 45 -0.43 -2.11 -2.75
C GLU A 45 0.42 -0.97 -3.32
N GLY A 46 1.47 -1.33 -4.05
CA GLY A 46 2.34 -0.35 -4.73
C GLY A 46 3.25 0.45 -3.82
N LEU A 47 3.27 0.16 -2.51
CA LEU A 47 4.13 0.81 -1.54
C LEU A 47 5.19 -0.14 -1.00
N GLN A 48 6.37 0.43 -0.72
CA GLN A 48 7.52 -0.28 -0.14
C GLN A 48 7.86 -1.58 -0.89
N GLN A 49 7.90 -1.52 -2.23
CA GLN A 49 8.19 -2.69 -3.06
C GLN A 49 9.59 -3.26 -2.75
N VAL A 50 9.63 -4.56 -2.51
CA VAL A 50 10.86 -5.30 -2.20
C VAL A 50 11.13 -6.29 -3.34
N LYS A 51 12.34 -6.23 -3.88
CA LYS A 51 12.83 -7.21 -4.85
C LYS A 51 13.27 -8.47 -4.11
N VAL A 52 12.51 -9.55 -4.24
CA VAL A 52 12.79 -10.83 -3.61
C VAL A 52 13.30 -11.81 -4.66
N HIS A 53 14.50 -12.34 -4.43
CA HIS A 53 15.07 -13.39 -5.25
C HIS A 53 14.44 -14.73 -4.88
N LYS A 54 13.60 -15.28 -5.76
CA LYS A 54 13.02 -16.60 -5.56
C LYS A 54 13.93 -17.65 -6.20
N LYS A 55 14.30 -18.66 -5.40
CA LYS A 55 14.97 -19.87 -5.90
C LYS A 55 14.07 -20.57 -6.91
N ARG A 56 14.69 -21.33 -7.82
CA ARG A 56 13.99 -22.14 -8.82
C ARG A 56 12.99 -23.07 -8.13
N SER A 57 11.76 -23.10 -8.63
CA SER A 57 10.68 -23.96 -8.16
C SER A 57 9.91 -24.52 -9.37
N GLN A 58 8.98 -25.44 -9.13
CA GLN A 58 8.17 -26.03 -10.21
C GLN A 58 7.36 -24.96 -10.98
N ASP A 59 6.88 -23.93 -10.27
CA ASP A 59 6.21 -22.78 -10.87
C ASP A 59 7.16 -21.77 -11.55
N LEU A 60 8.44 -21.75 -11.14
CA LEU A 60 9.47 -20.83 -11.65
C LEU A 60 10.75 -21.59 -12.01
N PRO A 61 10.80 -22.27 -13.18
CA PRO A 61 11.91 -23.14 -13.56
C PRO A 61 13.25 -22.40 -13.69
N ASN A 62 13.23 -21.13 -14.12
CA ASN A 62 14.43 -20.32 -14.26
C ASN A 62 14.79 -19.53 -12.99
N GLY A 63 13.91 -19.52 -11.99
CA GLY A 63 13.95 -18.54 -10.89
C GLY A 63 13.56 -17.15 -11.40
N ALA A 64 13.21 -16.25 -10.49
CA ALA A 64 12.87 -14.88 -10.85
C ALA A 64 13.13 -13.90 -9.72
N ILE A 65 13.38 -12.65 -10.10
CA ILE A 65 13.30 -11.50 -9.20
C ILE A 65 11.84 -11.07 -9.18
N VAL A 66 11.16 -11.32 -8.07
CA VAL A 66 9.75 -10.95 -7.91
C VAL A 66 9.67 -9.69 -7.08
N GLU A 67 8.88 -8.73 -7.54
CA GLU A 67 8.54 -7.55 -6.75
C GLU A 67 7.34 -7.87 -5.87
N GLN A 68 7.52 -7.69 -4.56
CA GLN A 68 6.47 -7.92 -3.58
C GLN A 68 6.20 -6.63 -2.80
N ASP A 69 4.92 -6.35 -2.55
CA ASP A 69 4.51 -5.24 -1.71
C ASP A 69 5.10 -5.38 -0.29
N GLY A 70 5.62 -4.28 0.22
CA GLY A 70 6.19 -4.22 1.57
C GLY A 70 5.12 -4.06 2.64
N ASN A 71 5.55 -4.19 3.89
CA ASN A 71 4.70 -3.99 5.06
C ASN A 71 5.03 -2.69 5.78
N ILE A 72 3.99 -1.88 6.01
CA ILE A 72 4.08 -0.59 6.67
C ILE A 72 3.49 -0.71 8.08
N HIS A 73 4.08 -0.03 9.06
CA HIS A 73 3.53 0.02 10.41
C HIS A 73 2.22 0.82 10.43
N ILE A 74 1.22 0.33 11.18
CA ILE A 74 -0.14 0.90 11.14
C ILE A 74 -0.16 2.38 11.58
N SER A 75 0.69 2.77 12.53
CA SER A 75 0.81 4.18 12.98
C SER A 75 1.22 5.16 11.89
N ASN A 76 1.86 4.68 10.81
CA ASN A 76 2.34 5.53 9.72
C ASN A 76 1.32 5.65 8.59
N LEU A 77 0.12 5.07 8.77
CA LEU A 77 -0.97 5.11 7.80
C LEU A 77 -2.09 6.00 8.32
N MET A 78 -2.66 6.81 7.43
CA MET A 78 -3.85 7.60 7.70
C MET A 78 -4.89 7.31 6.62
N LYS A 79 -6.18 7.33 6.97
CA LYS A 79 -7.25 7.30 5.97
C LYS A 79 -7.17 8.53 5.08
N VAL A 80 -7.33 8.35 3.77
CA VAL A 80 -7.32 9.45 2.80
C VAL A 80 -8.29 10.55 3.22
N GLU A 81 -9.52 10.19 3.62
CA GLU A 81 -10.53 11.15 4.06
C GLU A 81 -10.10 12.07 5.21
N VAL A 82 -9.30 11.55 6.15
CA VAL A 82 -8.82 12.32 7.31
C VAL A 82 -7.63 13.19 6.90
N TYR A 83 -6.76 12.65 6.05
CA TYR A 83 -5.61 13.37 5.52
C TYR A 83 -6.04 14.61 4.73
N GLU A 84 -6.99 14.46 3.80
CA GLU A 84 -7.51 15.57 2.99
C GLU A 84 -8.21 16.65 3.83
N LYS A 85 -8.93 16.26 4.90
CA LYS A 85 -9.58 17.22 5.81
C LYS A 85 -8.59 18.11 6.55
N ASN A 86 -7.45 17.54 6.96
CA ASN A 86 -6.42 18.24 7.72
C ASN A 86 -5.46 19.06 6.83
N HIS A 87 -5.37 18.72 5.53
CA HIS A 87 -4.50 19.39 4.56
C HIS A 87 -5.29 20.14 3.50
N LYS A 88 -6.53 20.55 3.83
CA LYS A 88 -7.38 21.36 2.95
C LYS A 88 -6.85 22.81 2.86
N ALA A 89 -5.70 22.95 2.22
CA ALA A 89 -5.19 24.18 1.64
C ALA A 89 -4.78 23.84 0.20
N LEU A 90 -5.63 24.29 -0.73
CA LEU A 90 -5.54 24.28 -2.20
C LEU A 90 -6.02 23.02 -2.95
N PRO A 91 -6.95 23.18 -3.92
CA PRO A 91 -7.20 22.20 -4.96
C PRO A 91 -6.05 22.25 -5.98
N GLU A 92 -5.15 21.28 -5.92
CA GLU A 92 -4.13 21.10 -6.95
C GLU A 92 -4.79 20.32 -8.10
N THR A 93 -5.18 21.06 -9.14
CA THR A 93 -5.52 20.56 -10.47
C THR A 93 -4.50 19.52 -10.97
N GLY A 94 -5.01 18.38 -11.48
CA GLY A 94 -4.36 17.52 -12.48
C GLY A 94 -2.88 17.15 -12.29
N GLY A 95 -2.61 16.00 -11.68
CA GLY A 95 -1.33 15.29 -11.80
C GLY A 95 -1.54 14.02 -12.62
N GLY A 96 -0.98 14.00 -13.83
CA GLY A 96 -1.25 13.05 -14.92
C GLY A 96 -1.15 11.58 -14.54
N GLN A 97 -2.16 10.82 -14.94
CA GLN A 97 -1.91 9.45 -15.39
C GLN A 97 -1.29 9.59 -16.78
N ASP A 98 0.04 9.62 -16.82
CA ASP A 98 0.79 9.26 -18.03
C ASP A 98 0.57 7.75 -18.24
N LYS A 99 -0.63 7.40 -18.72
CA LYS A 99 -0.81 6.13 -19.41
C LYS A 99 -0.54 6.44 -20.86
N GLU A 100 0.66 6.05 -21.29
CA GLU A 100 1.06 5.92 -22.67
C GLU A 100 -0.12 5.48 -23.55
N GLU A 101 -0.54 6.40 -24.41
CA GLU A 101 -1.33 6.11 -25.59
C GLU A 101 -0.41 6.38 -26.79
N GLN A 102 -0.39 5.41 -27.71
CA GLN A 102 0.14 5.41 -29.09
C GLN A 102 1.66 5.19 -29.24
N ALA A 103 2.17 4.33 -30.13
CA ALA A 103 1.55 3.75 -31.31
C ALA A 103 2.22 2.42 -31.70
N GLU A 104 1.38 1.48 -32.11
CA GLU A 104 1.66 0.46 -33.11
C GLU A 104 2.06 1.18 -34.42
N ALA A 105 3.24 0.84 -34.97
CA ALA A 105 3.62 1.04 -36.37
C ALA A 105 4.72 0.04 -36.73
#